data_AF-A0A2E4UPH1-F1
#
_entry.id   AF-A0A2E4UPH1-F1
#
_cell.length_a   1.000
_cell.length_b   1.000
_cell.length_c   1.000
_cell.angle_alpha   90.00
_cell.angle_beta   90.00
_cell.angle_gamma   90.00
#
_symmetry.space_group_name_H-M   'P 1'
#
loop_
_entity.id
_entity.type
_entity.pdbx_description
1 polymer ?
#
loop_
_entity_poly.entity_id
_entity_poly.type
_entity_poly.pdbx_seq_one_letter_code
_entity_poly.pdbx_strand_id
1 'polypeptide(L)'
;MLMLLALQAGMINSELQRLKSENVRLGDEVLHIQVTGEVKTRDRLRTVPITVGVRWLRKAFKELEDGSGWAMGQSFHTASDSTISKRIVVALESYRQRDNRRYSAYSFRHAFKANAIAHNAGDRYLYIAGWKNKETAISDTYARDAMTQVEVLGGLREVSETINRHLLDIDYLTLVAPPEIQDRA
;
A
#
# COMPACT_ATOMS: atom_id res chain seq x y z
N MET A 1 0.11 -2.37 8.82
CA MET A 1 0.88 -2.47 7.56
C MET A 1 -0.02 -2.69 6.37
N LEU A 2 -0.70 -3.84 6.29
CA LEU A 2 -1.54 -4.18 5.13
C LEU A 2 -2.61 -3.13 4.83
N MET A 3 -3.33 -2.66 5.85
CA MET A 3 -4.35 -1.62 5.68
C MET A 3 -3.76 -0.32 5.12
N LEU A 4 -2.57 0.06 5.55
CA LEU A 4 -1.89 1.27 5.08
C LEU A 4 -1.45 1.15 3.62
N LEU A 5 -0.93 -0.01 3.20
CA LEU A 5 -0.56 -0.27 1.80
C LEU A 5 -1.81 -0.38 0.89
N ALA A 6 -2.89 -0.98 1.40
CA ALA A 6 -4.16 -1.04 0.70
C ALA A 6 -4.81 0.36 0.56
N LEU A 7 -4.69 1.20 1.59
CA LEU A 7 -5.24 2.56 1.59
C LEU A 7 -4.45 3.49 0.68
N GLN A 8 -3.12 3.50 0.77
CA GLN A 8 -2.29 4.48 0.05
C GLN A 8 -2.02 4.13 -1.41
N ALA A 9 -2.24 2.87 -1.81
CA ALA A 9 -1.85 2.37 -3.12
C ALA A 9 -2.81 1.35 -3.72
N GLY A 10 -3.93 1.05 -3.04
CA GLY A 10 -4.88 0.04 -3.51
C GLY A 10 -4.32 -1.37 -3.54
N MET A 11 -3.20 -1.67 -2.86
CA MET A 11 -2.61 -3.02 -2.84
C MET A 11 -3.58 -4.05 -2.26
N ILE A 12 -3.56 -5.27 -2.79
CA ILE A 12 -4.44 -6.36 -2.35
C ILE A 12 -3.65 -7.50 -1.67
N ASN A 13 -4.37 -8.32 -0.90
CA ASN A 13 -3.81 -9.44 -0.14
C ASN A 13 -2.86 -10.32 -0.97
N SER A 14 -3.28 -10.75 -2.17
CA SER A 14 -2.47 -11.63 -3.01
C SER A 14 -1.17 -11.00 -3.49
N GLU A 15 -1.13 -9.67 -3.63
CA GLU A 15 0.09 -8.96 -4.00
C GLU A 15 1.06 -8.94 -2.83
N LEU A 16 0.55 -8.64 -1.63
CA LEU A 16 1.36 -8.64 -0.40
C LEU A 16 1.83 -10.04 -0.02
N GLN A 17 0.99 -11.06 -0.23
CA GLN A 17 1.33 -12.46 0.02
C GLN A 17 2.53 -12.93 -0.82
N ARG A 18 2.70 -12.36 -2.02
CA ARG A 18 3.76 -12.71 -2.98
C ARG A 18 4.84 -11.64 -3.05
N LEU A 19 4.80 -10.65 -2.16
CA LEU A 19 5.77 -9.56 -2.18
C LEU A 19 7.09 -10.08 -1.60
N LYS A 20 8.13 -10.11 -2.44
CA LYS A 20 9.48 -10.42 -2.00
C LYS A 20 10.11 -9.23 -1.28
N SER A 21 10.98 -9.51 -0.31
CA SER A 21 11.72 -8.48 0.43
C SER A 21 12.56 -7.62 -0.50
N GLU A 22 13.17 -8.22 -1.53
CA GLU A 22 13.97 -7.50 -2.54
C GLU A 22 13.15 -6.46 -3.31
N ASN A 23 11.82 -6.55 -3.35
CA ASN A 23 10.99 -5.60 -4.10
C ASN A 23 10.54 -4.39 -3.27
N VAL A 24 10.94 -4.33 -1.99
CA VAL A 24 10.63 -3.21 -1.09
C VAL A 24 11.77 -2.20 -1.15
N ARG A 25 11.61 -1.15 -1.96
CA ARG A 25 12.60 -0.11 -2.24
C ARG A 25 12.36 1.13 -1.40
N LEU A 26 12.35 0.94 -0.08
CA LEU A 26 12.27 2.06 0.85
C LEU A 26 13.63 2.71 1.10
N GLY A 27 14.74 2.22 0.55
CA GLY A 27 16.06 2.84 0.69
C GLY A 27 16.43 3.82 -0.43
N ASP A 28 15.68 3.79 -1.53
CA ASP A 28 16.02 4.45 -2.79
C ASP A 28 15.64 5.95 -2.77
N GLU A 29 16.07 6.69 -3.80
CA GLU A 29 15.74 8.12 -3.98
C GLU A 29 14.24 8.35 -4.05
N VAL A 30 13.52 7.52 -4.83
CA VAL A 30 12.06 7.49 -4.84
C VAL A 30 11.58 6.21 -4.18
N LEU A 31 10.92 6.36 -3.05
CA LEU A 31 10.47 5.23 -2.22
C LEU A 31 9.34 4.48 -2.92
N HIS A 32 9.52 3.19 -3.16
CA HIS A 32 8.52 2.42 -3.90
C HIS A 32 8.50 0.93 -3.54
N ILE A 33 7.44 0.25 -3.96
CA ILE A 33 7.28 -1.20 -3.94
C ILE A 33 7.06 -1.70 -5.36
N GLN A 34 7.79 -2.74 -5.76
CA GLN A 34 7.59 -3.40 -7.04
C GLN A 34 6.67 -4.60 -6.87
N VAL A 35 5.47 -4.53 -7.44
CA VAL A 35 4.57 -5.68 -7.52
C VAL A 35 4.99 -6.51 -8.73
N THR A 36 5.74 -7.57 -8.50
CA THR A 36 6.26 -8.48 -9.54
C THR A 36 5.72 -9.90 -9.39
N GLY A 37 6.02 -10.78 -10.36
CA GLY A 37 5.73 -12.21 -10.28
C GLY A 37 4.37 -12.62 -10.88
N GLU A 38 3.87 -13.81 -10.50
CA GLU A 38 2.57 -14.27 -10.97
C GLU A 38 1.46 -13.42 -10.37
N VAL A 39 0.77 -12.67 -11.22
CA VAL A 39 -0.39 -11.86 -10.87
C VAL A 39 -1.60 -12.29 -11.69
N LYS A 40 -2.82 -12.13 -11.15
CA LYS A 40 -4.06 -12.55 -11.84
C LYS A 40 -4.26 -11.87 -13.21
N THR A 41 -3.70 -10.68 -13.41
CA THR A 41 -3.76 -9.93 -14.68
C THR A 41 -2.43 -9.20 -14.86
N ARG A 42 -1.90 -9.12 -16.10
CA ARG A 42 -0.62 -8.44 -16.39
C ARG A 42 -0.59 -6.99 -15.88
N ASP A 43 -1.73 -6.30 -15.88
CA ASP A 43 -1.89 -4.91 -15.39
C ASP A 43 -1.64 -4.75 -13.88
N ARG A 44 -1.51 -5.85 -13.12
CA ARG A 44 -1.17 -5.80 -11.69
C ARG A 44 0.33 -5.71 -11.45
N LEU A 45 1.16 -6.02 -12.46
CA LEU A 45 2.58 -5.72 -12.43
C LEU A 45 2.75 -4.21 -12.48
N ARG A 46 3.27 -3.63 -11.41
CA ARG A 46 3.38 -2.18 -11.29
C ARG A 46 4.38 -1.76 -10.24
N THR A 47 4.83 -0.53 -10.37
CA THR A 47 5.56 0.16 -9.31
C THR A 47 4.61 1.04 -8.52
N VAL A 48 4.67 0.87 -7.20
CA VAL A 48 3.82 1.56 -6.23
C VAL A 48 4.67 2.58 -5.46
N PRO A 49 4.50 3.89 -5.68
CA PRO A 49 5.17 4.90 -4.86
C PRO A 49 4.63 4.87 -3.42
N ILE A 50 5.54 4.98 -2.46
CA ILE A 50 5.22 4.99 -1.03
C ILE A 50 5.44 6.40 -0.49
N THR A 51 4.35 7.03 -0.05
CA THR A 51 4.31 8.45 0.33
C THR A 51 3.74 8.66 1.74
N VAL A 52 3.16 7.62 2.34
CA VAL A 52 2.50 7.70 3.64
C VAL A 52 3.08 6.68 4.60
N GLY A 53 3.43 7.12 5.81
CA GLY A 53 3.82 6.24 6.91
C GLY A 53 5.13 5.51 6.63
N VAL A 54 6.08 6.17 5.95
CA VAL A 54 7.34 5.57 5.49
C VAL A 54 8.14 5.06 6.68
N ARG A 55 8.25 5.84 7.76
CA ARG A 55 9.03 5.43 8.94
C ARG A 55 8.41 4.21 9.60
N TRP A 56 7.09 4.22 9.72
CA TRP A 56 6.32 3.11 10.25
C TRP A 56 6.47 1.84 9.38
N LEU A 57 6.39 1.98 8.05
CA LEU A 57 6.55 0.88 7.10
C LEU A 57 7.94 0.27 7.16
N ARG A 58 9.00 1.08 7.22
CA ARG A 58 10.38 0.59 7.39
C ARG A 58 10.52 -0.25 8.66
N LYS A 59 9.99 0.25 9.78
CA LYS A 59 9.99 -0.49 11.05
C LYS A 59 9.22 -1.80 10.93
N ALA A 60 8.01 -1.76 10.38
CA ALA A 60 7.15 -2.93 10.23
C ALA A 60 7.76 -4.00 9.31
N PHE A 61 8.36 -3.62 8.18
CA PHE A 61 9.05 -4.58 7.30
C PHE A 61 10.26 -5.21 7.99
N LYS A 62 11.03 -4.44 8.76
CA LYS A 62 12.15 -4.96 9.55
C LYS A 62 11.69 -5.95 10.64
N GLU A 63 10.57 -5.67 11.31
CA GLU A 63 10.01 -6.58 12.33
C GLU A 63 9.48 -7.89 11.75
N LEU A 64 9.07 -7.89 10.48
CA LEU A 64 8.55 -9.06 9.78
C LEU A 64 9.61 -9.85 9.02
N GLU A 65 10.85 -9.34 8.96
CA GLU A 65 11.97 -10.01 8.32
C GLU A 65 12.34 -11.28 9.09
N ASP A 66 12.09 -12.44 8.48
CA ASP A 66 12.30 -13.76 9.07
C ASP A 66 13.28 -14.63 8.26
N GLY A 67 14.02 -14.02 7.33
CA GLY A 67 14.97 -14.70 6.45
C GLY A 67 14.34 -15.51 5.31
N SER A 68 13.01 -15.56 5.19
CA SER A 68 12.32 -16.32 4.14
C SER A 68 12.36 -15.69 2.74
N GLY A 69 12.80 -14.43 2.64
CA GLY A 69 12.79 -13.65 1.41
C GLY A 69 11.42 -13.03 1.06
N TRP A 70 10.39 -13.22 1.88
CA TRP A 70 9.08 -12.58 1.73
C TRP A 70 8.97 -11.34 2.62
N ALA A 71 8.51 -10.22 2.06
CA ALA A 71 8.43 -8.95 2.76
C ALA A 71 7.44 -8.97 3.94
N MET A 72 6.41 -9.82 3.86
CA MET A 72 5.42 -9.99 4.93
C MET A 72 5.75 -11.14 5.89
N GLY A 73 6.89 -11.83 5.70
CA GLY A 73 7.27 -13.06 6.38
C GLY A 73 6.62 -14.33 5.81
N GLN A 74 7.25 -15.48 6.06
CA GLN A 74 6.83 -16.82 5.60
C GLN A 74 5.42 -17.17 6.08
N SER A 75 5.09 -16.80 7.31
CA SER A 75 3.78 -17.10 7.90
C SER A 75 2.63 -16.38 7.18
N PHE A 76 2.89 -15.19 6.62
CA PHE A 76 1.92 -14.45 5.82
C PHE A 76 1.86 -15.01 4.40
N HIS A 77 3.01 -15.33 3.81
CA HIS A 77 3.10 -15.91 2.47
C HIS A 77 2.29 -17.22 2.35
N THR A 78 2.40 -18.10 3.35
CA THR A 78 1.73 -19.41 3.35
C THR A 78 0.28 -19.37 3.83
N ALA A 79 -0.18 -18.27 4.42
CA ALA A 79 -1.57 -18.14 4.88
C ALA A 79 -2.55 -18.09 3.71
N SER A 80 -3.71 -18.73 3.82
CA SER A 80 -4.75 -18.61 2.79
C SER A 80 -5.27 -17.17 2.65
N ASP A 81 -5.75 -16.79 1.46
CA ASP A 81 -6.39 -15.48 1.25
C ASP A 81 -7.60 -15.28 2.18
N SER A 82 -8.32 -16.36 2.51
CA SER A 82 -9.42 -16.33 3.48
C SER A 82 -8.93 -16.00 4.90
N THR A 83 -7.75 -16.51 5.29
CA THR A 83 -7.13 -16.24 6.59
C THR A 83 -6.69 -14.78 6.68
N ILE A 84 -6.02 -14.28 5.65
CA ILE A 84 -5.58 -12.87 5.57
C ILE A 84 -6.80 -11.95 5.61
N SER A 85 -7.83 -12.25 4.82
CA SER A 85 -9.08 -11.48 4.78
C SER A 85 -9.79 -11.45 6.13
N LYS A 86 -9.86 -12.59 6.85
CA LYS A 86 -10.44 -12.66 8.20
C LYS A 86 -9.68 -11.76 9.18
N ARG A 87 -8.34 -11.77 9.16
CA ARG A 87 -7.53 -10.90 10.05
C ARG A 87 -7.83 -9.42 9.83
N ILE A 88 -8.01 -9.00 8.57
CA ILE A 88 -8.36 -7.62 8.23
C ILE A 88 -9.77 -7.28 8.71
N VAL A 89 -10.72 -8.18 8.50
CA VAL A 89 -12.10 -7.99 8.97
C VAL A 89 -12.14 -7.83 10.50
N VAL A 90 -11.41 -8.67 11.23
CA VAL A 90 -11.29 -8.54 12.70
C VAL A 90 -10.72 -7.19 13.10
N ALA A 91 -9.67 -6.71 12.43
CA ALA A 91 -9.09 -5.39 12.70
C ALA A 91 -10.05 -4.23 12.40
N LEU A 92 -11.09 -4.46 11.59
CA LEU A 92 -12.09 -3.47 11.21
C LEU A 92 -13.38 -3.55 12.03
N GLU A 93 -13.51 -4.52 12.93
CA GLU A 93 -14.78 -4.88 13.55
C GLU A 93 -15.44 -3.71 14.30
N SER A 94 -14.66 -2.91 15.05
CA SER A 94 -15.16 -1.71 15.74
C SER A 94 -15.76 -0.68 14.78
N TYR A 95 -15.14 -0.47 13.61
CA TYR A 95 -15.66 0.43 12.57
C TYR A 95 -16.91 -0.14 11.90
N ARG A 96 -16.95 -1.46 11.68
CA ARG A 96 -18.12 -2.14 11.10
C ARG A 96 -19.34 -2.01 12.01
N GLN A 97 -19.13 -2.15 13.32
CA GLN A 97 -20.17 -1.97 14.33
C GLN A 97 -20.62 -0.51 14.43
N ARG A 98 -19.68 0.42 14.55
CA ARG A 98 -19.97 1.87 14.62
C ARG A 98 -20.77 2.36 13.43
N ASP A 99 -20.38 1.96 12.22
CA ASP A 99 -20.98 2.46 10.98
C ASP A 99 -22.13 1.58 10.48
N ASN A 100 -22.40 0.46 11.16
CA ASN A 100 -23.31 -0.60 10.71
C ASN A 100 -23.09 -0.98 9.22
N ARG A 101 -21.82 -1.16 8.84
CA ARG A 101 -21.39 -1.38 7.44
C ARG A 101 -20.34 -2.47 7.33
N ARG A 102 -20.38 -3.20 6.21
CA ARG A 102 -19.40 -4.26 5.91
C ARG A 102 -18.15 -3.68 5.25
N TYR A 103 -17.08 -3.54 6.03
CA TYR A 103 -15.75 -3.23 5.51
C TYR A 103 -14.89 -4.48 5.27
N SER A 104 -13.94 -4.39 4.34
CA SER A 104 -12.98 -5.44 3.99
C SER A 104 -11.70 -4.84 3.40
N ALA A 105 -10.72 -5.67 3.07
CA ALA A 105 -9.52 -5.25 2.35
C ALA A 105 -9.84 -4.49 1.04
N TYR A 106 -10.86 -4.93 0.30
CA TYR A 106 -11.30 -4.27 -0.92
C TYR A 106 -11.90 -2.89 -0.68
N SER A 107 -12.45 -2.62 0.51
CA SER A 107 -12.97 -1.31 0.87
C SER A 107 -11.87 -0.25 0.83
N PHE A 108 -10.65 -0.57 1.26
CA PHE A 108 -9.49 0.33 1.14
C PHE A 108 -9.11 0.61 -0.31
N ARG A 109 -9.12 -0.43 -1.16
CA ARG A 109 -8.84 -0.25 -2.59
C ARG A 109 -9.89 0.64 -3.28
N HIS A 110 -11.16 0.55 -2.88
CA HIS A 110 -12.19 1.49 -3.36
C HIS A 110 -12.03 2.89 -2.77
N ALA A 111 -11.62 3.01 -1.52
CA ALA A 111 -11.30 4.30 -0.89
C ALA A 111 -10.16 5.01 -1.63
N PHE A 112 -9.13 4.28 -2.06
CA PHE A 112 -8.06 4.83 -2.89
C PHE A 112 -8.61 5.49 -4.18
N LYS A 113 -9.58 4.85 -4.86
CA LYS A 113 -10.26 5.47 -6.01
C LYS A 113 -11.00 6.75 -5.62
N ALA A 114 -11.77 6.69 -4.54
CA ALA A 114 -12.56 7.82 -4.08
C ALA A 114 -11.66 9.01 -3.74
N ASN A 115 -10.51 8.76 -3.11
CA ASN A 115 -9.51 9.78 -2.79
C ASN A 115 -8.88 10.38 -4.05
N ALA A 116 -8.59 9.57 -5.06
CA ALA A 116 -8.07 10.06 -6.34
C ALA A 116 -9.05 10.99 -7.04
N ILE A 117 -10.34 10.66 -7.01
CA ILE A 117 -11.41 11.51 -7.55
C ILE A 117 -11.55 12.79 -6.71
N ALA A 118 -11.61 12.66 -5.38
CA ALA A 118 -11.80 13.79 -4.47
C ALA A 118 -10.68 14.82 -4.55
N HIS A 119 -9.45 14.39 -4.83
CA HIS A 119 -8.27 15.27 -4.96
C HIS A 119 -7.88 15.58 -6.41
N ASN A 120 -8.73 15.24 -7.38
CA ASN A 120 -8.52 15.52 -8.81
C ASN A 120 -7.13 15.04 -9.32
N ALA A 121 -6.74 13.82 -8.99
CA ALA A 121 -5.40 13.28 -9.24
C ALA A 121 -5.09 12.91 -10.72
N GLY A 122 -5.99 13.24 -11.65
CA GLY A 122 -5.91 12.82 -13.06
C GLY A 122 -5.96 11.30 -13.22
N ASP A 123 -5.70 10.75 -14.42
CA ASP A 123 -5.83 9.31 -14.66
C ASP A 123 -4.61 8.47 -14.22
N ARG A 124 -3.52 9.13 -13.81
CA ARG A 124 -2.28 8.43 -13.44
C ARG A 124 -2.43 7.53 -12.21
N TYR A 125 -3.44 7.73 -11.36
CA TYR A 125 -3.73 6.80 -10.25
C TYR A 125 -4.07 5.38 -10.72
N LEU A 126 -4.52 5.21 -11.97
CA LEU A 126 -4.81 3.90 -12.55
C LEU A 126 -3.55 3.04 -12.65
N TYR A 127 -2.39 3.64 -12.96
CA TYR A 127 -1.09 2.96 -12.95
C TYR A 127 -0.70 2.52 -11.54
N ILE A 128 -0.90 3.38 -10.53
CA ILE A 128 -0.60 3.08 -9.12
C ILE A 128 -1.50 1.96 -8.59
N ALA A 129 -2.78 1.97 -8.97
CA ALA A 129 -3.73 0.93 -8.56
C ALA A 129 -3.57 -0.39 -9.33
N GLY A 130 -2.97 -0.38 -10.52
CA GLY A 130 -2.99 -1.53 -11.42
C GLY A 130 -4.39 -1.83 -11.96
N TRP A 131 -5.12 -0.78 -12.36
CA TRP A 131 -6.43 -0.87 -12.99
C TRP A 131 -6.32 -0.70 -14.51
N LYS A 132 -7.18 -1.41 -15.24
CA LYS A 132 -7.26 -1.29 -16.70
C LYS A 132 -7.77 0.09 -17.12
N ASN A 133 -7.01 0.75 -17.97
CA ASN A 133 -7.42 1.78 -18.92
C ASN A 133 -7.08 1.26 -20.34
N LYS A 134 -7.77 1.75 -21.37
CA LYS A 134 -7.43 1.47 -22.78
C LYS A 134 -5.99 1.91 -23.11
N GLU A 135 -5.45 2.88 -22.39
CA GLU A 135 -4.07 3.39 -22.52
C GLU A 135 -3.05 2.75 -21.55
N THR A 136 -3.49 1.96 -20.55
CA THR A 136 -2.59 1.33 -19.55
C THR A 136 -2.23 -0.12 -19.91
N ALA A 137 -2.53 -0.58 -21.12
CA ALA A 137 -2.03 -1.85 -21.61
C ALA A 137 -0.52 -1.72 -21.85
N ILE A 138 0.26 -1.74 -20.77
CA ILE A 138 1.73 -1.82 -20.79
C ILE A 138 2.05 -3.25 -21.24
N SER A 139 1.93 -3.46 -22.56
CA SER A 139 1.98 -4.78 -23.19
C SER A 139 3.37 -5.40 -23.17
N ASP A 140 4.42 -4.59 -22.98
CA ASP A 140 5.82 -5.00 -23.07
C ASP A 140 6.65 -4.73 -21.80
N THR A 141 7.67 -5.57 -21.62
CA THR A 141 8.72 -5.47 -20.59
C THR A 141 9.41 -4.11 -20.59
N TYR A 142 9.66 -3.54 -21.77
CA TYR A 142 10.30 -2.21 -21.93
C TYR A 142 9.54 -1.08 -21.24
N ALA A 143 8.21 -1.08 -21.36
CA ALA A 143 7.38 -0.07 -20.73
C ALA A 143 7.25 -0.28 -19.20
N ARG A 144 7.70 -1.42 -18.66
CA ARG A 144 7.80 -1.64 -17.21
C ARG A 144 9.13 -1.13 -16.65
N ASP A 145 10.22 -1.34 -17.37
CA ASP A 145 11.54 -0.80 -17.01
C ASP A 145 11.54 0.74 -17.11
N ALA A 146 10.78 1.32 -18.04
CA ALA A 146 10.55 2.77 -18.07
C ALA A 146 9.82 3.29 -16.82
N MET A 147 8.95 2.47 -16.21
CA MET A 147 8.19 2.86 -15.01
C MET A 147 9.02 2.78 -13.72
N THR A 148 10.24 2.26 -13.77
CA THR A 148 11.21 2.29 -12.66
C THR A 148 12.24 3.40 -12.81
N GLN A 149 12.21 4.19 -13.90
CA GLN A 149 13.04 5.38 -14.07
C GLN A 149 12.63 6.46 -13.05
N VAL A 150 13.62 7.18 -12.54
CA VAL A 150 13.46 8.14 -11.44
C VAL A 150 12.44 9.23 -11.80
N GLU A 151 12.46 9.72 -13.03
CA GLU A 151 11.57 10.77 -13.51
C GLU A 151 10.11 10.32 -13.54
N VAL A 152 9.86 9.09 -14.03
CA VAL A 152 8.51 8.51 -14.08
C VAL A 152 8.01 8.20 -12.67
N LEU A 153 8.88 7.65 -11.81
CA LEU A 153 8.57 7.40 -10.41
C LEU A 153 8.29 8.69 -9.63
N GLY A 154 9.01 9.77 -9.92
CA GLY A 154 8.77 11.10 -9.37
C GLY A 154 7.37 11.59 -9.70
N GLY A 155 6.95 11.50 -10.97
CA GLY A 155 5.59 11.84 -11.38
C GLY A 155 4.51 10.97 -10.73
N LEU A 156 4.77 9.67 -10.52
CA LEU A 156 3.84 8.79 -9.80
C LEU A 156 3.79 9.11 -8.30
N ARG A 157 4.92 9.49 -7.70
CA ARG A 157 5.00 9.93 -6.31
C ARG A 157 4.15 11.17 -6.07
N GLU A 158 4.25 12.20 -6.92
CA GLU A 158 3.43 13.42 -6.82
C GLU A 158 1.92 13.12 -6.89
N VAL A 159 1.53 12.20 -7.78
CA VAL A 159 0.15 11.72 -7.88
C VAL A 159 -0.27 11.01 -6.59
N SER A 160 0.59 10.15 -6.04
CA SER A 160 0.34 9.46 -4.77
C SER A 160 0.22 10.44 -3.60
N GLU A 161 1.07 11.46 -3.52
CA GLU A 161 0.98 12.54 -2.52
C GLU A 161 -0.33 13.33 -2.67
N THR A 162 -0.78 13.58 -3.90
CA THR A 162 -2.06 14.24 -4.17
C THR A 162 -3.24 13.40 -3.69
N ILE A 163 -3.28 12.11 -4.03
CA ILE A 163 -4.34 11.19 -3.60
C ILE A 163 -4.37 11.10 -2.08
N ASN A 164 -3.19 10.98 -1.46
CA ASN A 164 -3.04 10.72 -0.04
C ASN A 164 -2.79 11.97 0.80
N ARG A 165 -3.08 13.18 0.29
CA ARG A 165 -2.78 14.46 0.96
C ARG A 165 -3.24 14.51 2.42
N HIS A 166 -4.44 14.01 2.68
CA HIS A 166 -5.07 13.91 4.00
C HIS A 166 -4.39 12.93 4.98
N LEU A 167 -3.41 12.16 4.53
CA LEU A 167 -2.71 11.12 5.30
C LEU A 167 -1.21 11.39 5.45
N LEU A 168 -0.66 12.41 4.77
CA LEU A 168 0.79 12.64 4.73
C LEU A 168 1.41 12.84 6.14
N ASP A 169 0.61 13.32 7.09
CA ASP A 169 1.05 13.57 8.47
C ASP A 169 1.07 12.31 9.36
N ILE A 170 0.66 11.13 8.86
CA ILE A 170 0.62 9.88 9.65
C ILE A 170 2.00 9.50 10.21
N ASP A 171 3.08 9.90 9.55
CA ASP A 171 4.44 9.67 10.07
C ASP A 171 4.75 10.48 11.36
N TYR A 172 3.96 11.50 11.71
CA TYR A 172 4.17 12.36 12.89
C TYR A 172 3.25 12.03 14.07
N LEU A 173 2.10 11.39 13.82
CA LEU A 173 1.06 11.16 14.84
C LEU A 173 1.37 10.03 15.83
N THR A 174 2.44 9.25 15.63
CA THR A 174 2.81 8.12 16.52
C THR A 174 3.98 8.39 17.46
N LEU A 175 4.48 9.63 17.54
CA LEU A 175 5.56 10.01 18.46
C LEU A 175 5.13 10.88 19.64
N VAL A 176 3.89 11.35 19.69
CA VAL A 176 3.35 12.01 20.89
C VAL A 176 2.65 10.95 21.71
N ALA A 177 3.35 10.39 22.70
CA ALA A 177 2.68 9.70 23.79
C ALA A 177 1.62 10.65 24.37
N PRO A 178 0.41 10.18 24.72
CA PRO A 178 -0.52 11.02 25.47
C PRO A 178 0.20 11.53 26.72
N PRO A 179 0.03 12.82 27.11
CA PRO A 179 0.65 13.34 28.31
C PRO A 179 0.25 12.45 29.49
N GLU A 180 1.25 11.96 30.22
CA GLU A 180 1.03 11.25 31.48
C GLU A 180 0.13 12.12 32.35
N ILE A 181 -1.04 11.61 32.71
CA ILE A 181 -1.86 12.19 33.76
C ILE A 181 -1.01 12.03 35.02
N GLN A 182 -0.35 13.10 35.44
CA GLN A 182 0.27 13.16 36.75
C GLN A 182 -0.86 13.01 37.78
N ASP A 183 -0.91 11.85 38.41
CA ASP A 183 -1.69 11.63 39.62
C ASP A 183 -1.29 12.69 40.64
N ARG A 184 -2.24 13.57 40.95
CA ARG A 184 -2.11 14.50 42.06
C ARG A 184 -2.24 13.70 43.35
N ALA A 185 -1.12 13.59 44.06
CA ALA A 185 -1.09 13.28 45.49
C ALA A 185 -1.91 14.31 46.30
#